data_AF-A0A960TFC1-F1
#
_entry.id   AF-A0A960TFC1-F1
#
_cell.length_a   1.000
_cell.length_b   1.000
_cell.length_c   1.000
_cell.angle_alpha   90.00
_cell.angle_beta   90.00
_cell.angle_gamma   90.00
#
_symmetry.space_group_name_H-M   'P 1'
#
loop_
_entity.id
_entity.type
_entity.pdbx_description
1 polymer ?
#
loop_
_entity_poly.entity_id
_entity_poly.type
_entity_poly.pdbx_seq_one_letter_code
_entity_poly.pdbx_strand_id
1 'polypeptide(L)'
;MASQVKILQDIANQIKEDNQRGKERLPTSDVFIRKMVNAHNKSADEILHYMEILKEAHYIFIIEIVMPDSDLFVQGINGYVYGDSEIINDLKHTLEANLMQMYENMFYKKKPGNQIVKELYPKIKDYNNTNMGRALNEVYHLEEAFRTVTNNSFEYTESWKKEKLLKLIKEDQTSPGTVTGVDIPSDSFDQIISSEEIKSDINRYKQEPNSKWLRSVNQFSVQFLMRIHFRKYEFDVIRKLITTNKINQIEDFIFIRNHIRFLETMGDKDPILKYHTDKLVELRRLCQAKINIIRKNMTTPAN
;
A
#
# COMPACT_ATOMS: atom_id res chain seq x y z
N MET A 1 8.57 14.12 28.30
CA MET A 1 7.38 15.00 28.41
C MET A 1 7.40 16.20 27.45
N ALA A 2 8.24 17.23 27.65
CA ALA A 2 8.17 18.47 26.84
C ALA A 2 8.50 18.30 25.35
N SER A 3 9.41 17.39 25.00
CA SER A 3 9.81 17.15 23.59
C SER A 3 8.73 16.44 22.76
N GLN A 4 8.07 15.42 23.32
CA GLN A 4 7.02 14.65 22.62
C GLN A 4 5.75 15.46 22.40
N VAL A 5 5.31 16.22 23.41
CA VAL A 5 4.16 17.15 23.28
C VAL A 5 4.42 18.18 22.19
N LYS A 6 5.64 18.73 22.13
CA LYS A 6 6.02 19.71 21.12
C LYS A 6 5.98 19.11 19.71
N ILE A 7 6.45 17.88 19.52
CA ILE A 7 6.39 17.18 18.23
C ILE A 7 4.94 16.93 17.82
N LEU A 8 4.10 16.42 18.73
CA LEU A 8 2.67 16.16 18.47
C LEU A 8 1.92 17.44 18.08
N GLN A 9 2.17 18.54 18.79
CA GLN A 9 1.60 19.84 18.46
C GLN A 9 2.10 20.38 17.12
N ASP A 10 3.39 20.20 16.81
CA ASP A 10 3.95 20.63 15.53
C ASP A 10 3.34 19.87 14.35
N ILE A 11 3.20 18.55 14.48
CA ILE A 11 2.50 17.70 13.49
C ILE A 11 1.05 18.16 13.30
N ALA A 12 0.32 18.38 14.39
CA ALA A 12 -1.09 18.82 14.31
C ALA A 12 -1.21 20.21 13.66
N ASN A 13 -0.30 21.13 13.99
CA ASN A 13 -0.26 22.46 13.38
C ASN A 13 0.09 22.40 11.89
N GLN A 14 1.02 21.52 11.48
CA GLN A 14 1.32 21.33 10.08
C GLN A 14 0.12 20.80 9.29
N ILE A 15 -0.64 19.85 9.85
CA ILE A 15 -1.89 19.35 9.23
C ILE A 15 -2.91 20.49 9.12
N LYS A 16 -3.06 21.31 10.18
CA LYS A 16 -3.94 22.48 10.18
C LYS A 16 -3.57 23.48 9.07
N GLU A 17 -2.29 23.80 8.92
CA GLU A 17 -1.80 24.71 7.88
C GLU A 17 -2.03 24.15 6.48
N ASP A 18 -1.71 22.86 6.27
CA ASP A 18 -1.93 22.17 5.01
C ASP A 18 -3.43 22.15 4.65
N ASN A 19 -4.32 21.91 5.63
CA ASN A 19 -5.76 21.95 5.42
C ASN A 19 -6.30 23.35 5.06
N GLN A 20 -5.79 24.40 5.71
CA GLN A 20 -6.26 25.77 5.47
C GLN A 20 -5.71 26.37 4.18
N ARG A 21 -4.43 26.16 3.87
CA ARG A 21 -3.70 26.91 2.82
C ARG A 21 -2.86 26.05 1.89
N GLY A 22 -2.77 24.74 2.14
CA GLY A 22 -1.98 23.83 1.34
C GLY A 22 -2.46 23.77 -0.12
N LYS A 23 -1.52 23.54 -1.04
CA LYS A 23 -1.84 23.25 -2.46
C LYS A 23 -2.69 21.99 -2.58
N GLU A 24 -2.36 20.99 -1.78
CA GLU A 24 -3.15 19.80 -1.57
C GLU A 24 -3.76 19.93 -0.18
N ARG A 25 -5.03 20.34 -0.11
CA ARG A 25 -5.69 20.67 1.17
C ARG A 25 -5.93 19.43 2.04
N LEU A 26 -5.72 18.23 1.51
CA LEU A 26 -5.84 16.97 2.25
C LEU A 26 -4.51 16.20 2.18
N PRO A 27 -3.61 16.37 3.17
CA PRO A 27 -2.32 15.68 3.17
C PRO A 27 -2.50 14.16 3.28
N THR A 28 -1.86 13.42 2.39
CA THR A 28 -1.95 11.96 2.29
C THR A 28 -0.79 11.25 3.00
N SER A 29 -1.01 10.01 3.45
CA SER A 29 -0.04 9.21 4.21
C SER A 29 1.29 9.00 3.48
N ASP A 30 1.26 8.80 2.15
CA ASP A 30 2.43 8.52 1.35
C ASP A 30 3.39 9.72 1.25
N VAL A 31 2.89 10.96 1.27
CA VAL A 31 3.72 12.17 1.23
C VAL A 31 3.99 12.70 2.63
N PHE A 32 2.95 12.80 3.45
CA PHE A 32 3.00 13.46 4.74
C PHE A 32 3.88 12.72 5.76
N ILE A 33 3.79 11.39 5.83
CA ILE A 33 4.60 10.60 6.77
C ILE A 33 6.09 10.75 6.45
N ARG A 34 6.48 10.70 5.17
CA ARG A 34 7.87 10.93 4.75
C ARG A 34 8.36 12.34 5.12
N LYS A 35 7.51 13.36 4.96
CA LYS A 35 7.81 14.75 5.37
C LYS A 35 8.08 14.83 6.88
N MET A 36 7.23 14.21 7.70
CA MET A 36 7.35 14.25 9.17
C MET A 36 8.53 13.43 9.71
N VAL A 37 8.80 12.26 9.13
CA VAL A 37 9.99 11.44 9.42
C VAL A 37 11.26 12.26 9.26
N ASN A 38 11.38 12.98 8.14
CA ASN A 38 12.55 13.82 7.86
C ASN A 38 12.61 15.06 8.76
N ALA A 39 11.47 15.69 9.06
CA ALA A 39 11.42 16.91 9.87
C ALA A 39 11.78 16.66 11.34
N HIS A 40 11.37 15.52 11.89
CA HIS A 40 11.56 15.20 13.31
C HIS A 40 12.68 14.19 13.58
N ASN A 41 13.30 13.64 12.52
CA ASN A 41 14.31 12.57 12.61
C ASN A 41 13.82 11.37 13.44
N LYS A 42 12.60 10.92 13.11
CA LYS A 42 11.88 9.84 13.81
C LYS A 42 11.57 8.71 12.85
N SER A 43 11.45 7.49 13.36
CA SER A 43 11.05 6.35 12.55
C SER A 43 9.61 6.51 12.03
N ALA A 44 9.28 5.85 10.92
CA ALA A 44 7.92 5.87 10.39
C ALA A 44 6.90 5.33 11.40
N ASP A 45 7.29 4.29 12.15
CA ASP A 45 6.43 3.67 13.17
C ASP A 45 6.15 4.63 14.33
N GLU A 46 7.15 5.40 14.79
CA GLU A 46 6.94 6.45 15.80
C GLU A 46 6.01 7.56 15.30
N ILE A 47 6.14 7.99 14.04
CA ILE A 47 5.26 9.01 13.47
C ILE A 47 3.82 8.48 13.35
N LEU A 48 3.64 7.23 12.93
CA LEU A 48 2.31 6.58 12.87
C LEU A 48 1.69 6.47 14.26
N HIS A 49 2.47 6.10 15.28
CA HIS A 49 2.03 6.12 16.68
C HIS A 49 1.57 7.51 17.12
N TYR A 50 2.33 8.55 16.75
CA TYR A 50 1.92 9.94 17.04
C TYR A 50 0.63 10.34 16.33
N MET A 51 0.36 9.86 15.11
CA MET A 51 -0.92 10.10 14.44
C MET A 51 -2.09 9.46 15.21
N GLU A 52 -1.91 8.26 15.74
CA GLU A 52 -2.95 7.58 16.52
C GLU A 52 -3.23 8.32 17.83
N ILE A 53 -2.19 8.79 18.54
CA ILE A 53 -2.34 9.63 19.73
C ILE A 53 -3.09 10.93 19.39
N LEU A 54 -2.78 11.58 18.27
CA LEU A 54 -3.47 12.81 17.84
C LEU A 54 -4.93 12.56 17.47
N LYS A 55 -5.23 11.41 16.87
CA LYS A 55 -6.60 10.97 16.57
C LYS A 55 -7.38 10.75 17.85
N GLU A 56 -6.83 10.02 18.82
CA GLU A 56 -7.47 9.79 20.13
C GLU A 56 -7.64 11.06 20.97
N ALA A 57 -6.74 12.04 20.78
CA ALA A 57 -6.83 13.36 21.38
C ALA A 57 -7.77 14.32 20.63
N HIS A 58 -8.46 13.86 19.58
CA HIS A 58 -9.36 14.63 18.72
C HIS A 58 -8.71 15.83 18.01
N TYR A 59 -7.38 15.84 17.90
CA TYR A 59 -6.68 16.86 17.12
C TYR A 59 -6.88 16.65 15.62
N ILE A 60 -6.96 15.40 15.18
CA ILE A 60 -7.09 15.04 13.77
C ILE A 60 -8.10 13.91 13.56
N PHE A 61 -8.61 13.80 12.34
CA PHE A 61 -9.24 12.62 11.78
C PHE A 61 -8.30 11.97 10.78
N ILE A 62 -8.29 10.64 10.78
CA ILE A 62 -7.62 9.82 9.77
C ILE A 62 -8.73 9.23 8.90
N ILE A 63 -8.77 9.63 7.63
CA ILE A 63 -9.78 9.17 6.67
C ILE A 63 -9.15 8.23 5.65
N GLU A 64 -9.83 7.15 5.32
CA GLU A 64 -9.33 6.20 4.31
C GLU A 64 -9.74 6.67 2.91
N ILE A 65 -8.78 7.17 2.14
CA ILE A 65 -9.04 7.66 0.77
C ILE A 65 -9.05 6.49 -0.21
N VAL A 66 -8.09 5.57 -0.04
CA VAL A 66 -7.93 4.38 -0.88
C VAL A 66 -7.89 3.16 0.01
N MET A 67 -8.82 2.23 -0.22
CA MET A 67 -8.82 0.96 0.49
C MET A 67 -7.66 0.08 0.02
N PRO A 68 -6.89 -0.54 0.95
CA PRO A 68 -5.83 -1.45 0.58
C PRO A 68 -6.43 -2.64 -0.16
N ASP A 69 -5.90 -2.91 -1.33
CA ASP A 69 -6.29 -4.05 -2.13
C ASP A 69 -5.11 -5.02 -2.21
N SER A 70 -5.16 -6.04 -1.36
CA SER A 70 -4.13 -7.09 -1.30
C SER A 70 -4.04 -7.92 -2.59
N ASP A 71 -5.11 -7.95 -3.39
CA ASP A 71 -5.15 -8.65 -4.68
C ASP A 71 -4.54 -7.80 -5.82
N LEU A 72 -4.64 -6.48 -5.72
CA LEU A 72 -4.06 -5.51 -6.67
C LEU A 72 -2.72 -4.91 -6.19
N PHE A 73 -2.22 -5.30 -5.02
CA PHE A 73 -1.05 -4.73 -4.35
C PHE A 73 -1.12 -3.20 -4.20
N VAL A 74 -2.32 -2.66 -4.07
CA VAL A 74 -2.50 -1.22 -3.81
C VAL A 74 -2.41 -1.01 -2.30
N GLN A 75 -1.42 -0.23 -1.89
CA GLN A 75 -1.31 0.20 -0.50
C GLN A 75 -2.45 1.18 -0.20
N GLY A 76 -3.07 1.01 0.97
CA GLY A 76 -4.08 1.95 1.45
C GLY A 76 -3.48 3.35 1.60
N ILE A 77 -4.26 4.36 1.26
CA ILE A 77 -3.86 5.76 1.39
C ILE A 77 -4.81 6.42 2.37
N ASN A 78 -4.25 6.97 3.43
CA ASN A 78 -5.00 7.73 4.43
C ASN A 78 -4.82 9.23 4.19
N GLY A 79 -5.87 10.00 4.41
CA GLY A 79 -5.85 11.46 4.48
C GLY A 79 -5.94 11.94 5.92
N TYR A 80 -5.28 13.06 6.22
CA TYR A 80 -5.33 13.67 7.55
C TYR A 80 -6.08 14.99 7.54
N VAL A 81 -7.01 15.14 8.47
CA VAL A 81 -7.88 16.32 8.60
C VAL A 81 -7.81 16.86 10.01
N TYR A 82 -7.61 18.15 10.20
CA TYR A 82 -7.65 18.77 11.52
C TYR A 82 -9.07 18.80 12.09
N GLY A 83 -9.22 18.44 13.37
CA GLY A 83 -10.50 18.30 14.07
C GLY A 83 -11.16 19.63 14.43
N ASP A 84 -11.43 20.49 13.45
CA ASP A 84 -12.07 21.80 13.63
C ASP A 84 -13.24 21.94 12.65
N SER A 85 -14.42 22.33 13.15
CA SER A 85 -15.63 22.39 12.34
C SER A 85 -15.54 23.39 11.18
N GLU A 86 -14.85 24.51 11.37
CA GLU A 86 -14.71 25.52 10.31
C GLU A 86 -13.80 25.00 9.20
N ILE A 87 -12.67 24.40 9.57
CA ILE A 87 -11.70 23.82 8.63
C ILE A 87 -12.35 22.67 7.86
N ILE A 88 -13.01 21.75 8.56
CA ILE A 88 -13.67 20.60 7.94
C ILE A 88 -14.76 21.06 6.97
N ASN A 89 -15.57 22.07 7.33
CA ASN A 89 -16.63 22.57 6.46
C ASN A 89 -16.06 23.22 5.18
N ASP A 90 -14.99 24.02 5.30
CA ASP A 90 -14.33 24.64 4.15
C ASP A 90 -13.69 23.59 3.20
N LEU A 91 -13.02 22.58 3.79
CA LEU A 91 -12.49 21.43 3.04
C LEU A 91 -13.60 20.69 2.30
N LYS A 92 -14.70 20.40 2.99
CA LYS A 92 -15.85 19.71 2.42
C LYS A 92 -16.39 20.45 1.20
N HIS A 93 -16.61 21.77 1.29
CA HIS A 93 -17.08 22.56 0.15
C HIS A 93 -16.13 22.49 -1.04
N THR A 94 -14.82 22.53 -0.79
CA THR A 94 -13.80 22.43 -1.83
C THR A 94 -13.81 21.05 -2.51
N LEU A 95 -13.84 19.98 -1.73
CA LEU A 95 -13.80 18.61 -2.27
C LEU A 95 -15.13 18.21 -2.93
N GLU A 96 -16.26 18.70 -2.41
CA GLU A 96 -17.57 18.55 -3.06
C GLU A 96 -17.58 19.20 -4.45
N ALA A 97 -17.00 20.39 -4.61
CA ALA A 97 -16.89 21.06 -5.90
C ALA A 97 -16.08 20.23 -6.90
N ASN A 98 -14.95 19.68 -6.45
CA ASN A 98 -14.12 18.78 -7.26
C ASN A 98 -14.88 17.52 -7.66
N LEU A 99 -15.59 16.87 -6.73
CA LEU A 99 -16.40 15.69 -6.99
C LEU A 99 -17.49 15.97 -8.03
N MET A 100 -18.18 17.11 -7.91
CA MET A 100 -19.21 17.53 -8.87
C MET A 100 -18.63 17.71 -10.29
N GLN A 101 -17.47 18.34 -10.40
CA GLN A 101 -16.80 18.52 -11.69
C GLN A 101 -16.38 17.19 -12.31
N MET A 102 -15.83 16.27 -11.51
CA MET A 102 -15.43 14.94 -11.99
C MET A 102 -16.64 14.11 -12.43
N TYR A 103 -17.73 14.18 -11.69
CA TYR A 103 -18.98 13.52 -12.04
C TYR A 103 -19.56 14.07 -13.35
N GLU A 104 -19.60 15.40 -13.51
CA GLU A 104 -20.07 16.04 -14.74
C GLU A 104 -19.24 15.61 -15.95
N ASN A 105 -17.91 15.56 -15.82
CA ASN A 105 -17.03 15.13 -16.90
C ASN A 105 -17.24 13.65 -17.28
N MET A 106 -17.55 12.79 -16.32
CA MET A 106 -17.72 11.35 -16.55
C MET A 106 -19.11 10.99 -17.08
N PHE A 107 -20.16 11.64 -16.59
CA PHE A 107 -21.56 11.27 -16.87
C PHE A 107 -22.33 12.32 -17.68
N TYR A 108 -21.72 13.47 -18.00
CA TYR A 108 -22.34 14.61 -18.69
C TYR A 108 -23.62 15.11 -18.01
N LYS A 109 -23.68 15.00 -16.68
CA LYS A 109 -24.83 15.39 -15.86
C LYS A 109 -24.34 16.14 -14.63
N LYS A 110 -25.01 17.26 -14.31
CA LYS A 110 -24.78 18.00 -13.07
C LYS A 110 -25.67 17.46 -11.96
N LYS A 111 -25.06 17.12 -10.82
CA LYS A 111 -25.75 16.75 -9.59
C LYS A 111 -25.00 17.37 -8.39
N PRO A 112 -25.70 17.72 -7.31
CA PRO A 112 -25.04 18.17 -6.09
C PRO A 112 -24.25 17.02 -5.43
N GLY A 113 -23.14 17.35 -4.76
CA GLY A 113 -22.23 16.38 -4.12
C GLY A 113 -22.96 15.32 -3.28
N ASN A 114 -23.87 15.73 -2.40
CA ASN A 114 -24.66 14.81 -1.57
C ASN A 114 -25.49 13.78 -2.35
N GLN A 115 -26.00 14.13 -3.55
CA GLN A 115 -26.72 13.18 -4.39
C GLN A 115 -25.76 12.21 -5.08
N ILE A 116 -24.61 12.72 -5.55
CA ILE A 116 -23.55 11.90 -6.14
C ILE A 116 -23.05 10.86 -5.13
N VAL A 117 -22.83 11.26 -3.88
CA VAL A 117 -22.41 10.35 -2.81
C VAL A 117 -23.46 9.24 -2.62
N LYS A 118 -24.74 9.58 -2.45
CA LYS A 118 -25.82 8.58 -2.26
C LYS A 118 -25.96 7.60 -3.43
N GLU A 119 -25.65 8.03 -4.64
CA GLU A 119 -25.77 7.22 -5.85
C GLU A 119 -24.58 6.29 -6.08
N LEU A 120 -23.35 6.80 -5.89
CA LEU A 120 -22.13 6.08 -6.23
C LEU A 120 -21.54 5.31 -5.04
N TYR A 121 -21.76 5.76 -3.81
CA TYR A 121 -21.20 5.11 -2.62
C TYR A 121 -21.63 3.65 -2.43
N PRO A 122 -22.88 3.24 -2.73
CA PRO A 122 -23.25 1.81 -2.71
C PRO A 122 -22.42 0.94 -3.67
N LYS A 123 -21.79 1.55 -4.68
CA LYS A 123 -20.94 0.91 -5.69
C LYS A 123 -19.47 1.27 -5.50
N ILE A 124 -19.06 1.73 -4.31
CA ILE A 124 -17.69 2.24 -4.07
C ILE A 124 -16.59 1.24 -4.45
N LYS A 125 -16.84 -0.06 -4.32
CA LYS A 125 -15.89 -1.12 -4.71
C LYS A 125 -15.55 -1.07 -6.21
N ASP A 126 -16.50 -0.72 -7.06
CA ASP A 126 -16.29 -0.61 -8.52
C ASP A 126 -15.42 0.61 -8.87
N TYR A 127 -15.40 1.61 -7.99
CA TYR A 127 -14.61 2.83 -8.15
C TYR A 127 -13.34 2.84 -7.29
N ASN A 128 -13.02 1.73 -6.61
CA ASN A 128 -11.83 1.67 -5.76
C ASN A 128 -10.58 1.99 -6.60
N ASN A 129 -9.63 2.72 -6.01
CA ASN A 129 -8.40 3.18 -6.66
C ASN A 129 -8.57 4.16 -7.84
N THR A 130 -9.80 4.51 -8.25
CA THR A 130 -10.04 5.52 -9.30
C THR A 130 -10.05 6.93 -8.71
N ASN A 131 -9.73 7.96 -9.51
CA ASN A 131 -9.80 9.35 -9.03
C ASN A 131 -11.22 9.74 -8.59
N MET A 132 -12.25 9.16 -9.21
CA MET A 132 -13.65 9.37 -8.81
C MET A 132 -13.95 8.73 -7.45
N GLY A 133 -13.48 7.50 -7.22
CA GLY A 133 -13.63 6.82 -5.93
C GLY A 133 -12.87 7.50 -4.80
N ARG A 134 -11.67 8.04 -5.08
CA ARG A 134 -10.91 8.86 -4.12
C ARG A 134 -11.68 10.11 -3.70
N ALA A 135 -12.11 10.92 -4.67
CA ALA A 135 -12.91 12.12 -4.40
C ALA A 135 -14.23 11.79 -3.66
N LEU A 136 -14.85 10.65 -3.99
CA LEU A 136 -16.06 10.16 -3.34
C LEU A 136 -15.81 9.79 -1.87
N ASN A 137 -14.74 9.05 -1.57
CA ASN A 137 -14.34 8.70 -0.21
C ASN A 137 -13.99 9.94 0.62
N GLU A 138 -13.24 10.89 0.04
CA GLU A 138 -12.87 12.14 0.68
C GLU A 138 -14.11 12.92 1.15
N VAL A 139 -15.08 13.13 0.26
CA VAL A 139 -16.33 13.85 0.57
C VAL A 139 -17.18 13.09 1.59
N TYR A 140 -17.31 11.77 1.43
CA TYR A 140 -18.08 10.93 2.36
C TYR A 140 -17.53 11.00 3.79
N HIS A 141 -16.22 10.78 3.95
CA HIS A 141 -15.60 10.77 5.27
C HIS A 141 -15.50 12.18 5.89
N LEU A 142 -15.35 13.24 5.09
CA LEU A 142 -15.43 14.61 5.61
C LEU A 142 -16.82 14.97 6.12
N GLU A 143 -17.88 14.53 5.44
CA GLU A 143 -19.25 14.70 5.91
C GLU A 143 -19.49 13.99 7.25
N GLU A 144 -18.94 12.78 7.41
CA GLU A 144 -18.98 12.03 8.67
C GLU A 144 -18.17 12.72 9.79
N ALA A 145 -16.97 13.19 9.48
CA ALA A 145 -16.13 13.93 10.42
C ALA A 145 -16.82 15.23 10.86
N PHE A 146 -17.42 15.98 9.93
CA PHE A 146 -18.16 17.20 10.23
C PHE A 146 -19.34 16.93 11.19
N ARG A 147 -20.11 15.86 10.93
CA ARG A 147 -21.20 15.43 11.83
C ARG A 147 -20.69 15.05 13.20
N THR A 148 -19.55 14.36 13.28
CA THR A 148 -18.94 13.96 14.54
C THR A 148 -18.53 15.18 15.37
N VAL A 149 -17.86 16.16 14.76
CA VAL A 149 -17.46 17.40 15.44
C VAL A 149 -18.67 18.22 15.89
N THR A 150 -19.70 18.32 15.04
CA THR A 150 -20.91 19.11 15.38
C THR A 150 -21.74 18.46 16.48
N ASN A 151 -21.86 17.12 16.50
CA ASN A 151 -22.57 16.39 17.55
C ASN A 151 -21.82 16.39 18.88
N ASN A 152 -20.48 16.35 18.85
CA ASN A 152 -19.63 16.26 20.05
C ASN A 152 -18.77 17.52 20.25
N SER A 153 -19.32 18.70 19.99
CA SER A 153 -18.56 19.98 19.91
C SER A 153 -17.67 20.27 21.13
N PHE A 154 -18.07 19.86 22.34
CA PHE A 154 -17.28 20.02 23.55
C PHE A 154 -15.92 19.31 23.50
N GLU A 155 -15.88 18.09 22.95
CA GLU A 155 -14.66 17.27 22.87
C GLU A 155 -13.67 17.80 21.81
N TYR A 156 -14.12 18.70 20.94
CA TYR A 156 -13.28 19.33 19.92
C TYR A 156 -12.82 20.74 20.33
N THR A 157 -13.09 21.16 21.57
CA THR A 157 -12.52 22.41 22.11
C THR A 157 -11.02 22.28 22.39
N GLU A 158 -10.28 23.37 22.20
CA GLU A 158 -8.82 23.40 22.45
C GLU A 158 -8.45 22.99 23.89
N SER A 159 -9.28 23.34 24.87
CA SER A 159 -9.06 22.96 26.28
C SER A 159 -9.16 21.46 26.47
N TRP A 160 -10.20 20.83 25.90
CA TRP A 160 -10.40 19.38 25.99
C TRP A 160 -9.27 18.63 25.30
N LYS A 161 -8.92 19.03 24.08
CA LYS A 161 -7.84 18.40 23.29
C LYS A 161 -6.51 18.42 24.03
N LYS A 162 -6.14 19.55 24.64
CA LYS A 162 -4.92 19.68 25.43
C LYS A 162 -4.92 18.78 26.66
N GLU A 163 -6.04 18.74 27.38
CA GLU A 163 -6.16 17.88 28.57
C GLU A 163 -6.08 16.40 28.19
N LYS A 164 -6.81 15.98 27.14
CA LYS A 164 -6.81 14.61 26.65
C LYS A 164 -5.43 14.18 26.15
N LEU A 165 -4.75 15.02 25.38
CA LEU A 165 -3.39 14.75 24.89
C LEU A 165 -2.40 14.53 26.05
N LEU A 166 -2.48 15.36 27.09
CA LEU A 166 -1.63 15.21 28.27
C LEU A 166 -1.93 13.93 29.06
N LYS A 167 -3.18 13.47 29.08
CA LYS A 167 -3.56 12.18 29.69
C LYS A 167 -2.97 11.00 28.89
N LEU A 168 -3.17 10.98 27.58
CA LEU A 168 -2.68 9.91 26.70
C LEU A 168 -1.16 9.77 26.77
N ILE A 169 -0.42 10.88 26.76
CA ILE A 169 1.05 10.87 26.88
C ILE A 169 1.53 10.33 28.24
N LYS A 170 0.76 10.54 29.31
CA LYS A 170 1.07 9.98 30.63
C LYS A 170 0.80 8.48 30.68
N GLU A 171 -0.30 8.02 30.06
CA GLU A 171 -0.68 6.60 29.96
C GLU A 171 0.33 5.81 29.11
N ASP A 172 0.76 6.38 27.99
CA ASP A 172 1.80 5.86 27.09
C ASP A 172 3.16 5.67 27.82
N GLN A 173 3.45 6.51 28.82
CA GLN A 173 4.68 6.41 29.63
C GLN A 173 4.56 5.53 30.88
N THR A 174 3.35 5.33 31.41
CA THR A 174 3.10 4.52 32.63
C THR A 174 2.86 3.05 32.33
N SER A 175 2.92 2.64 31.06
CA SER A 175 2.88 1.26 30.61
C SER A 175 4.30 0.75 30.31
N PRO A 176 5.12 0.34 31.31
CA PRO A 176 6.38 -0.34 31.03
C PRO A 176 6.07 -1.78 30.59
N GLY A 177 6.09 -2.01 29.29
CA GLY A 177 6.05 -3.35 28.72
C GLY A 177 4.65 -3.92 28.52
N THR A 178 3.90 -3.37 27.57
CA THR A 178 3.09 -4.18 26.66
C THR A 178 3.03 -3.40 25.36
N VAL A 179 3.82 -3.86 24.37
CA VAL A 179 3.46 -3.63 22.98
C VAL A 179 2.14 -4.39 22.83
N THR A 180 1.02 -3.72 23.12
CA THR A 180 -0.30 -4.25 22.75
C THR A 180 -0.26 -4.24 21.24
N GLY A 181 -0.05 -5.44 20.71
CA GLY A 181 -0.27 -5.73 19.31
C GLY A 181 -1.59 -5.10 18.92
N VAL A 182 -1.50 -4.18 17.97
CA VAL A 182 -2.61 -3.97 17.06
C VAL A 182 -2.84 -5.35 16.45
N ASP A 183 -4.03 -5.90 16.66
CA ASP A 183 -4.56 -7.05 15.92
C ASP A 183 -4.66 -6.67 14.44
N ILE A 184 -3.52 -6.66 13.78
CA ILE A 184 -3.39 -6.99 12.37
C ILE A 184 -3.46 -8.52 12.35
N PRO A 185 -4.29 -9.18 11.52
CA PRO A 185 -4.27 -10.63 11.39
C PRO A 185 -2.86 -11.11 11.02
N SER A 186 -2.10 -11.45 12.05
CA SER A 186 -0.78 -12.02 12.04
C SER A 186 -0.97 -13.53 11.99
N ASP A 187 -1.48 -14.00 10.86
CA ASP A 187 -1.34 -15.40 10.51
C ASP A 187 -0.48 -15.51 9.25
N SER A 188 0.53 -16.36 9.35
CA SER A 188 1.35 -16.90 8.26
C SER A 188 2.71 -16.23 8.02
N PHE A 189 3.55 -16.17 9.06
CA PHE A 189 5.00 -16.35 8.90
C PHE A 189 5.55 -17.19 10.05
N ASP A 190 5.37 -18.51 9.92
CA ASP A 190 6.34 -19.56 10.28
C ASP A 190 5.62 -20.89 10.53
N GLN A 191 5.44 -21.67 9.46
CA GLN A 191 5.48 -23.12 9.59
C GLN A 191 6.43 -23.71 8.56
N ILE A 192 7.49 -24.25 9.12
CA ILE A 192 8.50 -25.09 8.51
C ILE A 192 7.84 -26.36 7.96
N ILE A 193 8.27 -26.67 6.75
CA ILE A 193 8.31 -27.96 6.06
C ILE A 193 8.17 -29.17 7.01
N SER A 194 7.11 -29.97 6.80
CA SER A 194 7.18 -31.42 6.96
C SER A 194 6.70 -32.07 5.66
N SER A 195 7.66 -32.66 4.96
CA SER A 195 7.46 -33.63 3.88
C SER A 195 6.84 -34.91 4.45
N GLU A 196 5.77 -35.41 3.84
CA GLU A 196 5.65 -36.83 3.47
C GLU A 196 4.40 -37.06 2.57
N GLU A 197 4.64 -37.80 1.49
CA GLU A 197 3.71 -38.68 0.76
C GLU A 197 2.69 -38.12 -0.27
N ILE A 198 3.21 -38.15 -1.49
CA ILE A 198 2.55 -38.35 -2.79
C ILE A 198 1.74 -39.66 -2.82
N LYS A 199 0.52 -39.59 -3.37
CA LYS A 199 -0.17 -40.53 -4.30
C LYS A 199 -1.67 -40.14 -4.29
N SER A 200 -2.44 -40.11 -5.35
CA SER A 200 -2.31 -40.36 -6.79
C SER A 200 -3.63 -39.84 -7.37
N ASP A 201 -3.59 -39.17 -8.51
CA ASP A 201 -4.37 -39.56 -9.69
C ASP A 201 -4.65 -38.41 -10.65
N ILE A 202 -4.33 -38.76 -11.88
CA ILE A 202 -4.54 -38.09 -13.14
C ILE A 202 -5.99 -37.60 -13.21
N ASN A 203 -6.20 -36.29 -13.40
CA ASN A 203 -7.10 -35.81 -14.44
C ASN A 203 -7.07 -34.29 -14.60
N ARG A 204 -6.65 -33.88 -15.80
CA ARG A 204 -6.96 -32.63 -16.51
C ARG A 204 -6.31 -31.36 -15.98
N TYR A 205 -5.59 -30.70 -16.88
CA TYR A 205 -5.25 -29.27 -16.83
C TYR A 205 -6.44 -28.45 -16.30
N LYS A 206 -6.43 -28.15 -15.01
CA LYS A 206 -7.02 -26.91 -14.49
C LYS A 206 -5.94 -25.85 -14.62
N GLN A 207 -5.90 -25.17 -15.76
CA GLN A 207 -5.38 -23.81 -15.71
C GLN A 207 -6.30 -23.07 -14.74
N GLU A 208 -5.76 -22.73 -13.57
CA GLU A 208 -6.22 -21.63 -12.72
C GLU A 208 -6.76 -20.47 -13.56
N PRO A 209 -8.08 -20.24 -13.77
CA PRO A 209 -8.55 -19.05 -14.52
C PRO A 209 -8.20 -17.73 -13.81
N ASN A 210 -7.44 -17.81 -12.72
CA ASN A 210 -7.17 -16.74 -11.80
C ASN A 210 -5.74 -16.74 -11.22
N SER A 211 -4.76 -17.36 -11.88
CA SER A 211 -3.37 -17.35 -11.38
C SER A 211 -2.82 -15.91 -11.35
N LYS A 212 -2.42 -15.43 -10.16
CA LYS A 212 -1.83 -14.09 -9.91
C LYS A 212 -0.77 -13.68 -10.96
N TRP A 213 0.06 -14.63 -11.39
CA TRP A 213 1.04 -14.45 -12.46
C TRP A 213 0.43 -14.09 -13.83
N LEU A 214 -0.68 -14.71 -14.21
CA LEU A 214 -1.36 -14.49 -15.49
C LEU A 214 -1.93 -13.07 -15.55
N ARG A 215 -2.47 -12.56 -14.44
CA ARG A 215 -2.91 -11.16 -14.34
C ARG A 215 -1.74 -10.19 -14.48
N SER A 216 -0.61 -10.45 -13.83
CA SER A 216 0.58 -9.59 -13.92
C SER A 216 1.19 -9.57 -15.32
N VAL A 217 1.26 -10.71 -16.01
CA VAL A 217 1.78 -10.79 -17.40
C VAL A 217 0.86 -10.10 -18.40
N ASN A 218 -0.46 -10.02 -18.12
CA ASN A 218 -1.39 -9.28 -18.96
C ASN A 218 -1.26 -7.76 -18.83
N GLN A 219 -0.76 -7.26 -17.69
CA GLN A 219 -0.60 -5.82 -17.43
C GLN A 219 0.82 -5.32 -17.71
N PHE A 220 1.83 -6.18 -17.56
CA PHE A 220 3.25 -5.82 -17.69
C PHE A 220 4.03 -6.89 -18.44
N SER A 221 5.11 -6.50 -19.11
CA SER A 221 6.00 -7.46 -19.77
C SER A 221 6.70 -8.38 -18.76
N VAL A 222 6.90 -9.64 -19.13
CA VAL A 222 7.63 -10.63 -18.30
C VAL A 222 9.01 -10.09 -17.91
N GLN A 223 9.70 -9.42 -18.83
CA GLN A 223 11.01 -8.80 -18.56
C GLN A 223 10.95 -7.72 -17.47
N PHE A 224 9.89 -6.91 -17.44
CA PHE A 224 9.71 -5.89 -16.39
C PHE A 224 9.47 -6.55 -15.03
N LEU A 225 8.60 -7.56 -14.97
CA LEU A 225 8.33 -8.32 -13.74
C LEU A 225 9.60 -9.00 -13.22
N MET A 226 10.42 -9.57 -14.11
CA MET A 226 11.70 -10.18 -13.73
C MET A 226 12.68 -9.17 -13.12
N ARG A 227 12.76 -7.94 -13.65
CA ARG A 227 13.61 -6.89 -13.06
C ARG A 227 13.21 -6.54 -11.63
N ILE A 228 11.91 -6.55 -11.32
CA ILE A 228 11.40 -6.30 -9.97
C ILE A 228 11.88 -7.40 -9.02
N HIS A 229 11.67 -8.67 -9.39
CA HIS A 229 12.10 -9.80 -8.56
C HIS A 229 13.62 -9.83 -8.37
N PHE A 230 14.40 -9.50 -9.40
CA PHE A 230 15.85 -9.37 -9.29
C PHE A 230 16.28 -8.26 -8.33
N ARG A 231 15.62 -7.09 -8.36
CA ARG A 231 15.91 -5.98 -7.44
C ARG A 231 15.60 -6.32 -5.97
N LYS A 232 14.62 -7.20 -5.74
CA LYS A 232 14.22 -7.66 -4.41
C LYS A 232 14.94 -8.94 -3.94
N TYR A 233 15.87 -9.47 -4.73
CA TYR A 233 16.58 -10.74 -4.45
C TYR A 233 15.64 -11.95 -4.30
N GLU A 234 14.47 -11.92 -4.93
CA GLU A 234 13.43 -12.96 -4.86
C GLU A 234 13.70 -14.13 -5.83
N PHE A 235 14.90 -14.71 -5.78
CA PHE A 235 15.35 -15.74 -6.73
C PHE A 235 14.51 -17.03 -6.69
N ASP A 236 13.96 -17.38 -5.52
CA ASP A 236 13.12 -18.56 -5.34
C ASP A 236 11.78 -18.44 -6.07
N VAL A 237 11.25 -17.21 -6.17
CA VAL A 237 10.03 -16.92 -6.94
C VAL A 237 10.29 -17.12 -8.42
N ILE A 238 11.41 -16.59 -8.92
CA ILE A 238 11.82 -16.77 -10.33
C ILE A 238 12.01 -18.26 -10.64
N ARG A 239 12.67 -19.02 -9.75
CA ARG A 239 12.83 -20.46 -9.88
C ARG A 239 11.48 -21.18 -9.99
N LYS A 240 10.52 -20.83 -9.12
CA LYS A 240 9.17 -21.42 -9.11
C LYS A 240 8.44 -21.12 -10.42
N LEU A 241 8.51 -19.89 -10.93
CA LEU A 241 7.88 -19.49 -12.18
C LEU A 241 8.42 -20.27 -13.39
N ILE A 242 9.74 -20.50 -13.44
CA ILE A 242 10.33 -21.28 -14.52
C ILE A 242 10.00 -22.79 -14.38
N THR A 243 10.04 -23.33 -13.16
CA THR A 243 9.77 -24.76 -12.92
C THR A 243 8.31 -25.10 -13.20
N THR A 244 7.40 -24.18 -12.88
CA THR A 244 5.95 -24.31 -13.17
C THR A 244 5.58 -23.99 -14.62
N ASN A 245 6.56 -23.77 -15.52
CA ASN A 245 6.37 -23.40 -16.93
C ASN A 245 5.47 -22.16 -17.14
N LYS A 246 5.40 -21.27 -16.14
CA LYS A 246 4.67 -20.00 -16.23
C LYS A 246 5.39 -18.98 -17.11
N ILE A 247 6.70 -19.15 -17.27
CA ILE A 247 7.53 -18.50 -18.28
C ILE A 247 7.86 -19.58 -19.31
N ASN A 248 7.56 -19.34 -20.58
CA ASN A 248 7.73 -20.32 -21.65
C ASN A 248 8.41 -19.75 -22.90
N GLN A 249 8.62 -18.44 -22.98
CA GLN A 249 9.26 -17.80 -24.13
C GLN A 249 10.79 -17.87 -24.04
N ILE A 250 11.43 -18.15 -25.18
CA ILE A 250 12.90 -18.25 -25.25
C ILE A 250 13.59 -16.92 -24.97
N GLU A 251 12.98 -15.82 -25.40
CA GLU A 251 13.46 -14.44 -25.19
C GLU A 251 13.53 -14.10 -23.70
N ASP A 252 12.52 -14.50 -22.92
CA ASP A 252 12.48 -14.30 -21.47
C ASP A 252 13.55 -15.11 -20.76
N PHE A 253 13.77 -16.37 -21.15
CA PHE A 253 14.85 -17.17 -20.57
C PHE A 253 16.24 -16.59 -20.88
N ILE A 254 16.43 -16.06 -22.09
CA ILE A 254 17.68 -15.37 -22.47
C ILE A 254 17.86 -14.10 -21.63
N PHE A 255 16.80 -13.32 -21.44
CA PHE A 255 16.81 -12.11 -20.60
C PHE A 255 17.19 -12.45 -19.16
N ILE A 256 16.50 -13.40 -18.54
CA ILE A 256 16.75 -13.85 -17.16
C ILE A 256 18.19 -14.34 -17.00
N ARG A 257 18.69 -15.17 -17.93
CA ARG A 257 20.07 -15.67 -17.90
C ARG A 257 21.11 -14.54 -18.00
N ASN A 258 20.91 -13.59 -18.91
CA ASN A 258 21.85 -12.48 -19.09
C ASN A 258 21.84 -11.54 -17.87
N HIS A 259 20.67 -11.32 -17.26
CA HIS A 259 20.55 -10.53 -16.04
C HIS A 259 21.22 -11.22 -14.84
N ILE A 260 21.08 -12.55 -14.70
CA ILE A 260 21.79 -13.32 -13.67
C ILE A 260 23.30 -13.22 -13.85
N ARG A 261 23.81 -13.33 -15.08
CA ARG A 261 25.26 -13.16 -15.35
C ARG A 261 25.76 -11.78 -14.94
N PHE A 262 24.98 -10.73 -15.19
CA PHE A 262 25.31 -9.38 -14.73
C PHE A 262 25.36 -9.30 -13.20
N LEU A 263 24.39 -9.89 -12.51
CA LEU A 263 24.38 -9.95 -11.05
C LEU A 263 25.57 -10.76 -10.49
N GLU A 264 25.93 -11.88 -11.11
CA GLU A 264 27.13 -12.67 -10.74
C GLU A 264 28.41 -11.82 -10.82
N THR A 265 28.54 -10.90 -11.79
CA THR A 265 29.70 -9.99 -11.89
C THR A 265 29.73 -8.88 -10.84
N MET A 266 28.61 -8.64 -10.15
CA MET A 266 28.49 -7.63 -9.10
C MET A 266 28.55 -8.21 -7.68
N GLY A 267 28.67 -9.54 -7.53
CA GLY A 267 28.66 -10.22 -6.23
C GLY A 267 29.75 -9.80 -5.24
N ASP A 268 30.89 -9.32 -5.74
CA ASP A 268 31.98 -8.82 -4.87
C ASP A 268 31.68 -7.45 -4.24
N LYS A 269 30.74 -6.69 -4.82
CA LYS A 269 30.38 -5.33 -4.37
C LYS A 269 29.17 -5.29 -3.46
N ASP A 270 28.37 -6.37 -3.42
CA ASP A 270 27.12 -6.45 -2.67
C ASP A 270 27.14 -7.65 -1.70
N PRO A 271 27.21 -7.40 -0.38
CA PRO A 271 27.21 -8.45 0.65
C PRO A 271 25.96 -9.34 0.63
N ILE A 272 24.80 -8.78 0.26
CA ILE A 272 23.52 -9.50 0.23
C ILE A 272 23.51 -10.44 -0.97
N LEU A 273 24.01 -9.97 -2.11
CA LEU A 273 24.11 -10.76 -3.33
C LEU A 273 25.05 -11.95 -3.15
N LYS A 274 26.14 -11.77 -2.38
CA LYS A 274 27.09 -12.83 -2.03
C LYS A 274 26.45 -14.01 -1.31
N TYR A 275 25.45 -13.75 -0.46
CA TYR A 275 24.69 -14.78 0.26
C TYR A 275 23.77 -15.61 -0.67
N HIS A 276 23.44 -15.07 -1.86
CA HIS A 276 22.56 -15.71 -2.83
C HIS A 276 23.30 -16.30 -4.04
N THR A 277 24.63 -16.36 -4.02
CA THR A 277 25.46 -16.82 -5.15
C THR A 277 25.08 -18.22 -5.64
N ASP A 278 24.80 -19.15 -4.73
CA ASP A 278 24.40 -20.52 -5.09
C ASP A 278 23.05 -20.56 -5.81
N LYS A 279 22.10 -19.74 -5.35
CA LYS A 279 20.77 -19.60 -5.98
C LYS A 279 20.88 -19.01 -7.38
N LEU A 280 21.79 -18.05 -7.61
CA LEU A 280 22.05 -17.47 -8.92
C LEU A 280 22.62 -18.51 -9.90
N VAL A 281 23.61 -19.29 -9.47
CA VAL A 281 24.24 -20.32 -10.29
C VAL A 281 23.23 -21.40 -10.67
N GLU A 282 22.39 -21.83 -9.72
CA GLU A 282 21.33 -22.81 -9.96
C GLU A 282 20.27 -22.29 -10.93
N LEU A 283 19.79 -21.06 -10.72
CA LEU A 283 18.80 -20.43 -11.58
C LEU A 283 19.33 -20.25 -13.02
N ARG A 284 20.61 -19.90 -13.17
CA ARG A 284 21.28 -19.80 -14.48
C ARG A 284 21.33 -21.14 -15.20
N ARG A 285 21.68 -22.23 -14.50
CA ARG A 285 21.70 -23.59 -15.06
C ARG A 285 20.29 -24.01 -15.50
N LEU A 286 19.28 -23.70 -14.69
CA LEU A 286 17.88 -24.01 -14.95
C LEU A 286 17.35 -23.26 -16.19
N CYS A 287 17.65 -21.96 -16.33
CA CYS A 287 17.34 -21.20 -17.54
C CYS A 287 18.04 -21.77 -18.78
N GLN A 288 19.32 -22.12 -18.67
CA GLN A 288 20.08 -22.66 -19.80
C GLN A 288 19.56 -24.04 -20.25
N ALA A 289 19.13 -24.89 -19.31
CA ALA A 289 18.50 -26.17 -19.62
C ALA A 289 17.19 -25.98 -20.38
N LYS A 290 16.33 -25.04 -19.95
CA LYS A 290 15.07 -24.71 -20.64
C LYS A 290 15.31 -24.15 -22.05
N ILE A 291 16.29 -23.28 -22.23
CA ILE A 291 16.69 -22.77 -23.56
C ILE A 291 17.11 -23.92 -24.48
N ASN A 292 17.91 -24.86 -23.99
CA ASN A 292 18.39 -26.00 -24.77
C ASN A 292 17.25 -26.94 -25.17
N ILE A 293 16.31 -27.22 -24.27
CA ILE A 293 15.11 -28.03 -24.56
C ILE A 293 14.27 -27.38 -25.65
N ILE A 294 14.01 -26.07 -25.53
CA ILE A 294 13.21 -25.33 -26.51
C ILE A 294 13.90 -25.32 -27.88
N ARG A 295 15.23 -25.11 -27.94
CA ARG A 295 16.00 -25.16 -29.20
C ARG A 295 16.05 -26.55 -29.84
N LYS A 296 16.12 -27.61 -29.04
CA LYS A 296 16.07 -29.00 -29.52
C LYS A 296 14.71 -29.35 -30.13
N ASN A 297 13.62 -28.86 -29.50
CA ASN A 297 12.26 -29.05 -30.00
C ASN A 297 11.99 -28.26 -31.30
N MET A 298 12.66 -27.13 -31.52
CA MET A 298 12.55 -26.39 -32.79
C MET A 298 13.34 -27.01 -33.96
N THR A 299 14.32 -27.87 -33.67
CA THR A 299 15.22 -28.46 -34.69
C THR A 299 14.83 -29.88 -35.12
N THR A 300 13.78 -30.46 -34.53
CA THR A 300 13.23 -31.76 -34.91
C THR A 300 11.87 -31.54 -35.57
N PRO A 301 11.76 -31.51 -36.92
CA PRO A 301 10.45 -31.44 -37.57
C PRO A 301 9.71 -32.76 -37.28
N ALA A 302 8.42 -32.65 -36.92
CA ALA A 302 7.57 -33.78 -36.65
C ALA A 302 7.42 -34.65 -37.91
N ASN A 303 7.84 -35.92 -37.82
CA ASN A 303 7.38 -37.00 -38.71
C ASN A 303 5.98 -37.44 -38.29
#